data_AF-A0A2S4L215-F1
#
_entry.id   AF-A0A2S4L215-F1
#
_cell.length_a   1.000
_cell.length_b   1.000
_cell.length_c   1.000
_cell.angle_alpha   90.00
_cell.angle_beta   90.00
_cell.angle_gamma   90.00
#
_symmetry.space_group_name_H-M   'P 1'
#
loop_
_entity.id
_entity.type
_entity.pdbx_description
1 polymer ?
#
loop_
_entity_poly.entity_id
_entity_poly.type
_entity_poly.pdbx_seq_one_letter_code
_entity_poly.pdbx_strand_id
1 'polypeptide(L)'
;MTATRGSAASSPSPATMRRLLARLACANHNSLSAAAAAARPFTTGAALAKNSLPPRPKPPPDADIEESFLKGSGPGGQKIARALAFSSPQNKTNSAVQLKHIPTGIVVKSQATRSRSQNRKHARELLAQKVDDLLHGDQSRSAIVGKVKRKKAASAAKKSRRKYKMLDEDKAADAGARDKAPQEITANNNHEDGSATTTETNSTNQHQKP
;
A
#
# COMPACT_ATOMS: atom_id res chain seq x y z
N MET A 1 -9.27 26.93 75.34
CA MET A 1 -8.94 28.23 74.72
C MET A 1 -8.48 27.97 73.30
N THR A 2 -9.13 28.67 72.35
CA THR A 2 -8.72 29.02 70.96
C THR A 2 -8.34 27.92 69.96
N ALA A 3 -9.18 27.83 68.93
CA ALA A 3 -8.96 27.19 67.64
C ALA A 3 -8.01 28.00 66.74
N THR A 4 -7.31 27.32 65.83
CA THR A 4 -6.99 27.86 64.48
C THR A 4 -6.85 26.72 63.47
N ARG A 5 -7.71 26.78 62.44
CA ARG A 5 -7.63 26.03 61.18
C ARG A 5 -6.53 26.63 60.27
N GLY A 6 -5.91 25.79 59.45
CA GLY A 6 -5.21 26.17 58.20
C GLY A 6 -5.20 24.95 57.29
N SER A 7 -6.17 24.79 56.39
CA SER A 7 -6.31 25.37 55.05
C SER A 7 -5.32 24.82 54.03
N ALA A 8 -5.91 24.24 52.99
CA ALA A 8 -5.34 23.40 51.95
C ALA A 8 -4.61 24.17 50.84
N ALA A 9 -3.70 23.48 50.16
CA ALA A 9 -3.33 23.79 48.78
C ALA A 9 -2.89 22.50 48.05
N SER A 10 -3.87 21.73 47.58
CA SER A 10 -3.71 20.71 46.55
C SER A 10 -3.64 21.39 45.18
N SER A 11 -2.53 21.25 44.47
CA SER A 11 -2.35 21.75 43.10
C SER A 11 -3.11 20.93 42.06
N PRO A 12 -3.99 21.52 41.22
CA PRO A 12 -4.55 20.84 40.06
C PRO A 12 -3.66 21.01 38.81
N SER A 13 -3.62 19.97 37.98
CA SER A 13 -2.88 19.90 36.72
C SER A 13 -3.52 20.74 35.60
N PRO A 14 -2.74 21.34 34.69
CA PRO A 14 -3.28 22.04 33.54
C PRO A 14 -3.40 21.09 32.34
N ALA A 15 -4.50 20.34 32.29
CA ALA A 15 -5.08 19.92 31.02
C ALA A 15 -6.46 20.56 30.89
N THR A 16 -6.75 21.12 29.71
CA THR A 16 -8.07 21.58 29.23
C THR A 16 -8.36 23.08 29.37
N MET A 17 -7.98 23.88 28.35
CA MET A 17 -8.84 24.94 27.78
C MET A 17 -8.45 25.11 26.30
N ARG A 18 -9.28 24.57 25.41
CA ARG A 18 -10.25 25.30 24.58
C ARG A 18 -9.62 26.20 23.52
N ARG A 19 -9.76 25.72 22.28
CA ARG A 19 -9.84 26.54 21.04
C ARG A 19 -10.55 27.86 21.33
N LEU A 20 -9.89 28.97 21.02
CA LEU A 20 -10.57 30.20 20.68
C LEU A 20 -10.04 30.69 19.33
N LEU A 21 -10.96 30.81 18.38
CA LEU A 21 -10.77 31.38 17.06
C LEU A 21 -10.49 32.88 17.21
N ALA A 22 -9.31 33.35 16.80
CA ALA A 22 -9.08 34.77 16.58
C ALA A 22 -9.41 35.10 15.11
N ARG A 23 -10.68 35.43 14.87
CA ARG A 23 -11.13 36.26 13.74
C ARG A 23 -11.44 37.64 14.32
N LEU A 24 -10.77 38.69 13.82
CA LEU A 24 -11.17 40.11 13.76
C LEU A 24 -9.92 40.85 13.21
N ALA A 25 -9.95 41.79 12.27
CA ALA A 25 -11.02 42.53 11.64
C ALA A 25 -10.53 43.01 10.26
N CYS A 26 -11.43 43.07 9.29
CA CYS A 26 -11.22 43.73 8.01
C CYS A 26 -12.19 44.92 7.92
N ALA A 27 -11.65 46.13 7.91
CA ALA A 27 -12.25 47.31 7.26
C ALA A 27 -11.20 48.45 7.26
N ASN A 28 -10.72 48.87 6.09
CA ASN A 28 -11.13 50.14 5.51
C ASN A 28 -10.44 50.42 4.16
N HIS A 29 -11.00 51.40 3.47
CA HIS A 29 -11.17 51.56 2.03
C HIS A 29 -10.04 52.32 1.31
N ASN A 30 -9.75 51.82 0.12
CA ASN A 30 -9.63 52.54 -1.16
C ASN A 30 -8.60 53.69 -1.30
N SER A 31 -7.50 53.41 -2.00
CA SER A 31 -6.91 54.34 -2.97
C SER A 31 -6.35 53.54 -4.15
N LEU A 32 -7.06 53.60 -5.28
CA LEU A 32 -6.60 53.10 -6.57
C LEU A 32 -5.41 53.93 -7.04
N SER A 33 -4.24 53.30 -7.23
CA SER A 33 -3.16 53.87 -8.03
C SER A 33 -2.39 52.77 -8.76
N ALA A 34 -2.52 52.83 -10.08
CA ALA A 34 -1.63 52.39 -11.16
C ALA A 34 -0.70 51.17 -10.96
N ALA A 35 -0.97 50.16 -11.78
CA ALA A 35 0.02 49.34 -12.49
C ALA A 35 1.15 48.69 -11.67
N ALA A 36 0.91 47.44 -11.24
CA ALA A 36 1.96 46.43 -11.17
C ALA A 36 1.37 45.09 -11.56
N ALA A 37 1.88 44.55 -12.67
CA ALA A 37 1.46 43.31 -13.29
C ALA A 37 1.35 42.16 -12.29
N ALA A 38 0.39 41.27 -12.53
CA ALA A 38 0.15 40.03 -11.81
C ALA A 38 1.37 39.08 -11.88
N ALA A 39 2.39 39.32 -11.06
CA ALA A 39 3.45 38.37 -10.83
C ALA A 39 3.02 37.44 -9.70
N ARG A 40 2.41 36.30 -10.05
CA ARG A 40 2.44 35.13 -9.15
C ARG A 40 3.92 34.81 -8.94
N PRO A 41 4.52 34.94 -7.74
CA PRO A 41 5.87 34.44 -7.56
C PRO A 41 5.77 32.92 -7.69
N PHE A 42 6.11 32.39 -8.87
CA PHE A 42 6.43 30.99 -9.01
C PHE A 42 7.58 30.75 -8.05
N THR A 43 7.29 30.11 -6.92
CA THR A 43 8.33 29.63 -6.02
C THR A 43 9.17 28.62 -6.81
N THR A 44 10.32 29.07 -7.30
CA THR A 44 11.37 28.23 -7.90
C THR A 44 12.27 27.65 -6.82
N GLY A 45 11.73 27.43 -5.61
CA GLY A 45 12.41 26.65 -4.60
C GLY A 45 12.48 25.20 -5.08
N ALA A 46 13.64 24.76 -5.54
CA ALA A 46 13.88 23.34 -5.80
C ALA A 46 13.60 22.57 -4.50
N ALA A 47 12.47 21.86 -4.47
CA ALA A 47 12.15 20.99 -3.35
C ALA A 47 13.21 19.87 -3.32
N LEU A 48 14.21 20.03 -2.45
CA LEU A 48 15.23 19.00 -2.24
C LEU A 48 14.52 17.71 -1.85
N ALA A 49 14.59 16.69 -2.70
CA ALA A 49 13.91 15.43 -2.49
C ALA A 49 14.58 14.66 -1.33
N LYS A 50 14.19 14.99 -0.09
CA LYS A 50 14.68 14.37 1.16
C LYS A 50 14.30 12.87 1.27
N ASN A 51 13.56 12.34 0.30
CA ASN A 51 13.03 10.98 0.26
C ASN A 51 13.53 10.16 -0.95
N SER A 52 14.58 10.60 -1.63
CA SER A 52 15.16 9.84 -2.74
C SER A 52 15.76 8.53 -2.24
N LEU A 53 15.23 7.42 -2.73
CA LEU A 53 15.80 6.10 -2.48
C LEU A 53 17.26 6.06 -2.98
N PRO A 54 18.13 5.26 -2.36
CA PRO A 54 19.50 5.12 -2.84
C PRO A 54 19.52 4.66 -4.30
N PRO A 55 20.51 5.11 -5.08
CA PRO A 55 20.64 4.76 -6.50
C PRO A 55 20.77 3.24 -6.66
N ARG A 56 20.31 2.72 -7.80
CA ARG A 56 20.40 1.28 -8.08
C ARG A 56 21.88 0.87 -8.19
N PRO A 57 22.30 -0.25 -7.57
CA PRO A 57 23.66 -0.74 -7.74
C PRO A 57 23.89 -1.03 -9.22
N LYS A 58 25.06 -0.61 -9.73
CA LYS A 58 25.45 -0.86 -11.12
C LYS A 58 25.73 -2.37 -11.26
N PRO A 59 25.35 -2.98 -12.39
CA PRO A 59 25.74 -4.37 -12.65
C PRO A 59 27.27 -4.49 -12.70
N PRO A 60 27.84 -5.59 -12.18
CA PRO A 60 29.27 -5.84 -12.26
C PRO A 60 29.74 -5.93 -13.72
N PRO A 61 31.04 -5.68 -13.98
CA PRO A 61 31.60 -5.73 -15.32
C PRO A 61 31.53 -7.15 -15.89
N ASP A 62 31.45 -7.26 -17.21
CA ASP A 62 31.26 -8.53 -17.90
C ASP A 62 32.46 -9.49 -17.75
N ALA A 63 33.63 -9.01 -17.30
CA ALA A 63 34.82 -9.82 -17.06
C ALA A 63 34.69 -10.77 -15.85
N ASP A 64 33.87 -10.43 -14.87
CA ASP A 64 33.73 -11.19 -13.61
C ASP A 64 32.53 -12.16 -13.62
N ILE A 65 31.89 -12.33 -14.79
CA ILE A 65 30.62 -13.04 -14.94
C ILE A 65 30.76 -14.20 -15.93
N GLU A 66 30.45 -15.40 -15.46
CA GLU A 66 30.24 -16.57 -16.32
C GLU A 66 28.75 -16.65 -16.73
N GLU A 67 28.46 -16.56 -18.04
CA GLU A 67 27.11 -16.72 -18.58
C GLU A 67 26.85 -18.15 -19.10
N SER A 68 25.74 -18.76 -18.69
CA SER A 68 25.29 -20.06 -19.19
C SER A 68 23.81 -20.03 -19.59
N PHE A 69 23.48 -20.66 -20.72
CA PHE A 69 22.11 -20.72 -21.24
C PHE A 69 21.47 -22.08 -20.94
N LEU A 70 20.33 -22.04 -20.28
CA LEU A 70 19.56 -23.22 -19.91
C LEU A 70 18.28 -23.32 -20.74
N LYS A 71 17.74 -24.54 -20.83
CA LYS A 71 16.38 -24.77 -21.35
C LYS A 71 15.38 -24.32 -20.28
N GLY A 72 14.46 -23.45 -20.67
CA GLY A 72 13.42 -22.96 -19.75
C GLY A 72 12.47 -24.08 -19.34
N SER A 73 12.04 -24.07 -18.07
CA SER A 73 11.04 -25.00 -17.53
C SER A 73 9.79 -24.21 -17.15
N GLY A 74 8.60 -24.68 -17.53
CA GLY A 74 7.34 -24.07 -17.09
C GLY A 74 6.14 -24.41 -17.97
N PRO A 75 4.91 -24.19 -17.47
CA PRO A 75 3.69 -24.28 -18.26
C PRO A 75 3.57 -23.04 -19.16
N GLY A 76 4.35 -23.00 -20.23
CA GLY A 76 4.19 -22.03 -21.33
C GLY A 76 3.89 -22.76 -22.63
N GLY A 77 3.38 -22.06 -23.65
CA GLY A 77 3.08 -22.61 -24.97
C GLY A 77 4.27 -23.29 -25.66
N GLN A 78 4.11 -23.71 -26.92
CA GLN A 78 5.07 -24.58 -27.64
C GLN A 78 6.56 -24.20 -27.48
N LYS A 79 6.90 -22.89 -27.49
CA LYS A 79 8.28 -22.40 -27.36
C LYS A 79 8.94 -22.66 -26.00
N ILE A 80 8.15 -22.83 -24.94
CA ILE A 80 8.60 -23.04 -23.54
C ILE A 80 8.18 -24.43 -23.03
N ALA A 81 7.52 -25.23 -23.88
CA ALA A 81 6.68 -26.34 -23.45
C ALA A 81 7.31 -27.25 -22.39
N ARG A 82 6.48 -27.55 -21.38
CA ARG A 82 6.68 -28.50 -20.28
C ARG A 82 7.42 -29.74 -20.76
N ALA A 83 8.16 -30.40 -19.88
CA ALA A 83 8.68 -31.75 -20.09
C ALA A 83 7.53 -32.80 -20.16
N LEU A 84 6.52 -32.60 -21.01
CA LEU A 84 5.65 -33.69 -21.42
C LEU A 84 6.48 -34.59 -22.31
N ALA A 85 6.64 -35.84 -21.89
CA ALA A 85 7.58 -36.84 -22.42
C ALA A 85 7.46 -37.11 -23.93
N PHE A 86 6.43 -36.58 -24.61
CA PHE A 86 6.11 -36.88 -26.01
C PHE A 86 6.56 -35.82 -27.03
N SER A 87 6.95 -34.59 -26.61
CA SER A 87 7.47 -33.59 -27.56
C SER A 87 8.99 -33.56 -27.58
N SER A 88 9.58 -33.68 -28.78
CA SER A 88 11.02 -33.71 -28.98
C SER A 88 11.71 -32.55 -28.24
N PRO A 89 12.72 -32.82 -27.38
CA PRO A 89 13.48 -31.79 -26.67
C PRO A 89 14.18 -30.78 -27.59
N GLN A 90 14.31 -31.12 -28.87
CA GLN A 90 15.10 -30.40 -29.88
C GLN A 90 14.49 -29.03 -30.24
N ASN A 91 13.18 -28.82 -30.10
CA ASN A 91 12.51 -27.59 -30.54
C ASN A 91 12.32 -26.54 -29.42
N LYS A 92 12.93 -26.74 -28.24
CA LYS A 92 12.82 -25.82 -27.09
C LYS A 92 13.89 -24.74 -27.15
N THR A 93 13.51 -23.47 -26.99
CA THR A 93 14.47 -22.37 -27.05
C THR A 93 15.27 -22.25 -25.74
N ASN A 94 16.59 -22.10 -25.84
CA ASN A 94 17.50 -21.86 -24.71
C ASN A 94 17.41 -20.40 -24.22
N SER A 95 16.26 -20.00 -23.68
CA SER A 95 15.98 -18.62 -23.28
C SER A 95 16.31 -18.33 -21.81
N ALA A 96 16.40 -19.35 -20.95
CA ALA A 96 16.74 -19.17 -19.55
C ALA A 96 18.24 -18.89 -19.40
N VAL A 97 18.58 -17.95 -18.51
CA VAL A 97 19.97 -17.50 -18.31
C VAL A 97 20.38 -17.80 -16.88
N GLN A 98 21.55 -18.40 -16.72
CA GLN A 98 22.25 -18.56 -15.46
C GLN A 98 23.51 -17.71 -15.50
N LEU A 99 23.66 -16.82 -14.52
CA LEU A 99 24.86 -16.02 -14.33
C LEU A 99 25.55 -16.46 -13.03
N LYS A 100 26.87 -16.60 -13.08
CA LYS A 100 27.71 -16.84 -11.91
C LYS A 100 28.73 -15.72 -11.80
N HIS A 101 28.79 -15.08 -10.63
CA HIS A 101 29.83 -14.10 -10.33
C HIS A 101 31.06 -14.85 -9.81
N ILE A 102 32.18 -14.75 -10.52
CA ILE A 102 33.40 -15.52 -10.22
C ILE A 102 33.94 -15.20 -8.81
N PRO A 103 34.14 -13.93 -8.41
CA PRO A 103 34.82 -13.64 -7.15
C PRO A 103 33.96 -13.89 -5.92
N THR A 104 32.62 -13.76 -5.99
CA THR A 104 31.73 -14.05 -4.84
C THR A 104 31.08 -15.43 -4.90
N GLY A 105 31.20 -16.15 -6.02
CA GLY A 105 30.57 -17.46 -6.21
C GLY A 105 29.03 -17.43 -6.28
N ILE A 106 28.38 -16.25 -6.32
CA ILE A 106 26.92 -16.16 -6.34
C ILE A 106 26.38 -16.60 -7.70
N VAL A 107 25.42 -17.52 -7.67
CA VAL A 107 24.70 -17.99 -8.85
C VAL A 107 23.27 -17.44 -8.87
N VAL A 108 22.87 -16.90 -10.01
CA VAL A 108 21.51 -16.39 -10.25
C VAL A 108 20.96 -17.02 -11.51
N LYS A 109 19.70 -17.48 -11.46
CA LYS A 109 18.95 -17.96 -12.61
C LYS A 109 17.79 -17.02 -12.88
N SER A 110 17.55 -16.68 -14.14
CA SER A 110 16.43 -15.83 -14.57
C SER A 110 15.70 -16.44 -15.76
N GLN A 111 14.39 -16.60 -15.61
CA GLN A 111 13.45 -17.02 -16.65
C GLN A 111 12.18 -16.17 -16.53
N ALA A 112 12.32 -14.86 -16.78
CA ALA A 112 11.20 -13.92 -16.66
C ALA A 112 10.40 -13.82 -17.96
N THR A 113 11.08 -13.80 -19.12
CA THR A 113 10.43 -13.63 -20.42
C THR A 113 10.89 -14.68 -21.44
N ARG A 114 10.24 -14.70 -22.60
CA ARG A 114 10.63 -15.55 -23.74
C ARG A 114 11.93 -15.13 -24.43
N SER A 115 12.45 -13.93 -24.11
CA SER A 115 13.60 -13.33 -24.81
C SER A 115 14.88 -13.45 -23.98
N ARG A 116 15.93 -14.05 -24.56
CA ARG A 116 17.24 -14.18 -23.89
C ARG A 116 17.86 -12.84 -23.50
N SER A 117 17.68 -11.80 -24.33
CA SER A 117 18.30 -10.49 -24.10
C SER A 117 17.69 -9.78 -22.89
N GLN A 118 16.38 -9.89 -22.71
CA GLN A 118 15.68 -9.39 -21.52
C GLN A 118 16.06 -10.20 -20.28
N ASN A 119 16.12 -11.53 -20.40
CA ASN A 119 16.55 -12.39 -19.29
C ASN A 119 17.99 -12.09 -18.85
N ARG A 120 18.92 -11.79 -19.78
CA ARG A 120 20.28 -11.32 -19.45
C ARG A 120 20.24 -10.04 -18.62
N LYS A 121 19.47 -9.02 -19.03
CA LYS A 121 19.32 -7.76 -18.29
C LYS A 121 18.77 -8.00 -16.88
N HIS A 122 17.70 -8.79 -16.76
CA HIS A 122 17.12 -9.13 -15.47
C HIS A 122 18.08 -9.92 -14.59
N ALA A 123 18.83 -10.87 -15.15
CA ALA A 123 19.83 -11.63 -14.41
C ALA A 123 20.96 -10.72 -13.88
N ARG A 124 21.44 -9.75 -14.68
CA ARG A 124 22.43 -8.76 -14.25
C ARG A 124 21.90 -7.86 -13.11
N GLU A 125 20.64 -7.41 -13.21
CA GLU A 125 19.99 -6.63 -12.15
C GLU A 125 19.86 -7.42 -10.84
N LEU A 126 19.49 -8.70 -10.91
CA LEU A 126 19.37 -9.58 -9.75
C LEU A 126 20.73 -9.90 -9.14
N LEU A 127 21.74 -10.16 -9.97
CA LEU A 127 23.10 -10.43 -9.51
C LEU A 127 23.69 -9.19 -8.81
N ALA A 128 23.50 -7.99 -9.37
CA ALA A 128 23.91 -6.74 -8.73
C ALA A 128 23.26 -6.54 -7.36
N GLN A 129 21.97 -6.86 -7.21
CA GLN A 129 21.27 -6.78 -5.93
C GLN A 129 21.84 -7.76 -4.91
N LYS A 130 22.06 -9.03 -5.31
CA LYS A 130 22.62 -10.03 -4.39
C LYS A 130 24.05 -9.69 -3.97
N VAL A 131 24.86 -9.18 -4.89
CA VAL A 131 26.23 -8.71 -4.57
C VAL A 131 26.17 -7.54 -3.59
N ASP A 132 25.29 -6.55 -3.83
CA ASP A 132 25.08 -5.42 -2.92
C ASP A 132 24.61 -5.87 -1.52
N ASP A 133 23.73 -6.86 -1.46
CA ASP A 133 23.24 -7.43 -0.20
C ASP A 133 24.34 -8.16 0.57
N LEU A 134 25.28 -8.82 -0.12
CA LEU A 134 26.42 -9.44 0.55
C LEU A 134 27.45 -8.42 1.05
N LEU A 135 27.71 -7.36 0.28
CA LEU A 135 28.72 -6.36 0.62
C LEU A 135 28.23 -5.37 1.69
N HIS A 136 26.98 -4.91 1.58
CA HIS A 136 26.45 -3.83 2.42
C HIS A 136 25.38 -4.29 3.42
N GLY A 137 24.79 -5.48 3.25
CA GLY A 137 23.82 -6.06 4.17
C GLY A 137 22.65 -5.13 4.50
N ASP A 138 22.62 -4.62 5.73
CA ASP A 138 21.56 -3.74 6.24
C ASP A 138 21.49 -2.35 5.60
N GLN A 139 22.61 -1.91 5.03
CA GLN A 139 22.73 -0.67 4.27
C GLN A 139 22.50 -0.89 2.78
N SER A 140 22.25 -2.13 2.35
CA SER A 140 21.94 -2.41 0.96
C SER A 140 20.67 -1.68 0.53
N ARG A 141 20.59 -1.40 -0.78
CA ARG A 141 19.39 -0.76 -1.33
C ARG A 141 18.14 -1.61 -1.10
N SER A 142 18.26 -2.94 -1.18
CA SER A 142 17.11 -3.83 -1.02
C SER A 142 16.53 -3.73 0.41
N ALA A 143 17.41 -3.67 1.42
CA ALA A 143 17.04 -3.50 2.82
C ALA A 143 16.39 -2.12 3.07
N ILE A 144 16.96 -1.04 2.53
CA ILE A 144 16.41 0.31 2.67
C ILE A 144 15.03 0.41 2.01
N VAL A 145 14.89 -0.07 0.77
CA VAL A 145 13.61 -0.12 0.06
C VAL A 145 12.59 -0.97 0.81
N GLY A 146 13.01 -2.11 1.37
CA GLY A 146 12.19 -2.96 2.22
C GLY A 146 11.69 -2.24 3.47
N LYS A 147 12.58 -1.54 4.19
CA LYS A 147 12.26 -0.73 5.38
C LYS A 147 11.24 0.37 5.03
N VAL A 148 11.44 1.09 3.93
CA VAL A 148 10.50 2.13 3.46
C VAL A 148 9.14 1.54 3.08
N LYS A 149 9.11 0.44 2.32
CA LYS A 149 7.86 -0.25 1.95
C LYS A 149 7.11 -0.74 3.17
N ARG A 150 7.80 -1.32 4.15
CA ARG A 150 7.22 -1.78 5.43
C ARG A 150 6.62 -0.62 6.22
N LYS A 151 7.34 0.51 6.36
CA LYS A 151 6.82 1.72 7.03
C LYS A 151 5.57 2.27 6.35
N LYS A 152 5.56 2.31 5.01
CA LYS A 152 4.39 2.74 4.22
C LYS A 152 3.19 1.80 4.40
N ALA A 153 3.42 0.49 4.33
CA ALA A 153 2.38 -0.52 4.53
C ALA A 153 1.80 -0.46 5.96
N ALA A 154 2.64 -0.34 7.00
CA ALA A 154 2.18 -0.20 8.38
C ALA A 154 1.34 1.08 8.59
N SER A 155 1.76 2.19 7.98
CA SER A 155 1.01 3.45 8.03
C SER A 155 -0.34 3.34 7.32
N ALA A 156 -0.38 2.70 6.15
CA ALA A 156 -1.61 2.44 5.41
C ALA A 156 -2.56 1.53 6.20
N ALA A 157 -2.04 0.44 6.78
CA ALA A 157 -2.81 -0.49 7.60
C ALA A 157 -3.37 0.18 8.87
N LYS A 158 -2.60 1.06 9.53
CA LYS A 158 -3.10 1.82 10.68
C LYS A 158 -4.24 2.76 10.30
N LYS A 159 -4.13 3.44 9.15
CA LYS A 159 -5.17 4.33 8.64
C LYS A 159 -6.43 3.57 8.25
N SER A 160 -6.30 2.43 7.55
CA SER A 160 -7.46 1.60 7.18
C SER A 160 -8.17 1.07 8.43
N ARG A 161 -7.43 0.53 9.41
CA ARG A 161 -8.01 0.07 10.70
C ARG A 161 -8.82 1.15 11.40
N ARG A 162 -8.31 2.38 11.46
CA ARG A 162 -9.05 3.52 12.04
C ARG A 162 -10.32 3.84 11.27
N LYS A 163 -10.26 3.83 9.93
CA LYS A 163 -11.42 4.08 9.07
C LYS A 163 -12.51 3.03 9.30
N TYR A 164 -12.16 1.74 9.25
CA TYR A 164 -13.15 0.68 9.43
C TYR A 164 -13.71 0.64 10.85
N LYS A 165 -12.88 0.86 11.87
CA LYS A 165 -13.35 0.97 13.26
C LYS A 165 -14.39 2.09 13.44
N MET A 166 -14.15 3.27 12.85
CA MET A 166 -15.10 4.37 12.90
C MET A 166 -16.41 4.02 12.18
N LEU A 167 -16.35 3.38 11.01
CA LEU A 167 -17.54 2.96 10.28
C LEU A 167 -18.35 1.90 11.04
N ASP A 168 -17.70 1.01 11.77
CA ASP A 168 -18.39 0.00 12.59
C ASP A 168 -19.03 0.64 13.84
N GLU A 169 -18.37 1.63 14.46
CA GLU A 169 -18.95 2.43 15.55
C GLU A 169 -20.16 3.26 15.07
N ASP A 170 -20.06 3.92 13.92
CA ASP A 170 -21.17 4.68 13.32
C ASP A 170 -22.36 3.77 12.97
N LYS A 171 -22.10 2.57 12.44
CA LYS A 171 -23.14 1.55 12.18
C LYS A 171 -23.77 1.02 13.47
N ALA A 172 -22.96 0.76 14.51
CA ALA A 172 -23.48 0.32 15.80
C ALA A 172 -24.34 1.41 16.46
N ALA A 173 -23.98 2.69 16.30
CA ALA A 173 -24.78 3.82 16.78
C ALA A 173 -26.10 3.96 16.00
N ASP A 174 -26.10 3.79 14.68
CA ASP A 174 -27.32 3.79 13.85
C ASP A 174 -28.23 2.59 14.18
N ALA A 175 -27.68 1.39 14.40
CA ALA A 175 -28.44 0.22 14.83
C ALA A 175 -29.06 0.41 16.23
N GLY A 176 -28.30 0.93 17.20
CA GLY A 176 -28.80 1.21 18.55
C GLY A 176 -29.82 2.36 18.61
N ALA A 177 -29.84 3.25 17.62
CA ALA A 177 -30.88 4.26 17.48
C ALA A 177 -32.20 3.70 16.91
N ARG A 178 -32.11 2.68 16.04
CA ARG A 178 -33.28 1.98 15.48
C ARG A 178 -33.99 1.10 16.51
N ASP A 179 -33.26 0.54 17.47
CA ASP A 179 -33.83 -0.26 18.57
C ASP A 179 -34.49 0.59 19.69
N LYS A 180 -34.44 1.92 19.63
CA LYS A 180 -35.03 2.85 20.61
C LYS A 180 -36.23 3.65 20.09
N ALA A 181 -36.78 3.33 18.92
CA ALA A 181 -38.08 3.85 18.53
C ALA A 181 -39.18 3.20 19.40
N PRO A 182 -40.08 3.96 20.06
CA PRO A 182 -41.20 3.38 20.76
C PRO A 182 -42.08 2.60 19.79
N GLN A 183 -42.41 1.36 20.15
CA GLN A 183 -43.54 0.65 19.56
C GLN A 183 -44.82 1.43 19.94
N GLU A 184 -45.31 2.29 19.06
CA GLU A 184 -46.71 2.70 19.13
C GLU A 184 -47.57 1.53 18.65
N ILE A 185 -48.12 0.84 19.64
CA ILE A 185 -49.27 -0.03 19.55
C ILE A 185 -50.46 0.82 19.08
N THR A 186 -50.88 0.67 17.84
CA THR A 186 -52.29 0.86 17.47
C THR A 186 -52.78 -0.44 16.84
N ALA A 187 -53.38 -1.26 17.69
CA ALA A 187 -54.26 -2.33 17.24
C ALA A 187 -55.57 -1.71 16.76
N ASN A 188 -56.02 -2.09 15.56
CA ASN A 188 -57.43 -2.35 15.28
C ASN A 188 -57.54 -3.25 14.04
N ASN A 189 -58.05 -4.47 14.27
CA ASN A 189 -58.50 -5.46 13.28
C ASN A 189 -59.83 -4.98 12.65
N ASN A 190 -60.40 -5.40 11.52
CA ASN A 190 -60.38 -6.57 10.64
C ASN A 190 -60.98 -6.14 9.27
N HIS A 191 -60.68 -6.82 8.15
CA HIS A 191 -61.69 -7.50 7.29
C HIS A 191 -61.00 -8.32 6.16
N GLU A 192 -61.61 -9.46 5.84
CA GLU A 192 -61.25 -10.55 4.92
C GLU A 192 -61.24 -10.07 3.44
N ASP A 193 -60.67 -10.69 2.40
CA ASP A 193 -60.50 -12.08 1.97
C ASP A 193 -59.43 -12.12 0.85
N GLY A 194 -58.86 -13.29 0.52
CA GLY A 194 -58.34 -13.51 -0.84
C GLY A 194 -57.17 -14.47 -0.99
N SER A 195 -57.48 -15.66 -1.46
CA SER A 195 -56.57 -16.77 -1.80
C SER A 195 -55.58 -16.47 -2.93
N ALA A 196 -54.38 -17.09 -2.87
CA ALA A 196 -53.84 -17.94 -3.95
C ALA A 196 -52.40 -18.39 -3.66
N THR A 197 -52.27 -19.72 -3.53
CA THR A 197 -51.09 -20.57 -3.67
C THR A 197 -50.19 -20.21 -4.86
N THR A 198 -48.85 -20.28 -4.70
CA THR A 198 -47.94 -21.03 -5.60
C THR A 198 -46.48 -21.05 -5.10
N THR A 199 -46.06 -22.27 -4.78
CA THR A 199 -44.76 -22.96 -4.90
C THR A 199 -43.46 -22.25 -5.37
N GLU A 200 -42.40 -22.58 -4.60
CA GLU A 200 -41.06 -23.04 -5.03
C GLU A 200 -40.10 -22.10 -5.78
N THR A 201 -38.94 -21.79 -5.18
CA THR A 201 -37.69 -22.58 -5.36
C THR A 201 -36.50 -21.85 -4.72
N ASN A 202 -35.69 -22.63 -4.03
CA ASN A 202 -34.44 -22.26 -3.41
C ASN A 202 -33.31 -22.40 -4.44
N SER A 203 -32.44 -21.41 -4.61
CA SER A 203 -31.21 -21.57 -5.41
C SER A 203 -30.08 -20.66 -4.93
N THR A 204 -29.22 -21.27 -4.14
CA THR A 204 -27.83 -20.92 -3.86
C THR A 204 -27.08 -20.53 -5.13
N ASN A 205 -26.54 -19.31 -5.20
CA ASN A 205 -25.63 -18.92 -6.26
C ASN A 205 -24.23 -18.64 -5.70
N GLN A 206 -23.36 -19.64 -5.84
CA GLN A 206 -21.92 -19.57 -5.62
C GLN A 206 -21.27 -18.90 -6.85
N HIS A 207 -20.76 -17.70 -6.67
CA HIS A 207 -20.08 -16.97 -7.74
C HIS A 207 -18.61 -17.43 -7.82
N GLN A 208 -18.31 -18.30 -8.80
CA GLN A 208 -16.94 -18.57 -9.24
C GLN A 208 -16.47 -17.48 -10.19
N LYS A 209 -15.30 -16.93 -9.91
CA LYS A 209 -14.66 -15.86 -10.69
C LYS A 209 -13.76 -16.46 -11.79
N PRO A 210 -13.70 -15.88 -12.99
CA PRO A 210 -12.73 -16.24 -14.01
C PRO A 210 -11.29 -15.86 -13.64
#